data_AF-A0A1X2G697-F1
#
_entry.id   AF-A0A1X2G697-F1
#
_cell.length_a   1.000
_cell.length_b   1.000
_cell.length_c   1.000
_cell.angle_alpha   90.00
_cell.angle_beta   90.00
_cell.angle_gamma   90.00
#
_symmetry.space_group_name_H-M   'P 1'
#
loop_
_entity.id
_entity.type
_entity.pdbx_description
1 polymer ?
#
loop_
_entity_poly.entity_id
_entity_poly.type
_entity_poly.pdbx_seq_one_letter_code
_entity_poly.pdbx_strand_id
1 'polypeptide(L)' 'DDIAKKVLAYLPHYQLFIQGLKKEKYNIVGYARKSRSSETVESRIRLLQQMAKRLKERSLVDKIFIPLAPMPMN' A
#
# COMPACT_ATOMS: atom_id res chain seq x y z
N ASP A 1 28.76 6.20 7.18
CA ASP A 1 27.32 6.10 7.52
C ASP A 1 26.43 7.06 6.76
N ASP A 2 26.09 6.69 5.52
CA ASP A 2 25.25 7.47 4.59
C ASP A 2 23.90 6.78 4.30
N ILE A 3 23.85 5.44 4.37
CA ILE A 3 22.65 4.64 4.07
C ILE A 3 21.52 4.90 5.08
N ALA A 4 21.83 4.97 6.37
CA ALA A 4 20.83 5.23 7.42
C ALA A 4 20.13 6.59 7.22
N LYS A 5 20.87 7.62 6.78
CA LYS A 5 20.31 8.95 6.49
C LYS A 5 19.36 8.92 5.30
N LYS A 6 19.73 8.22 4.23
CA LYS A 6 18.88 8.03 3.04
C LYS A 6 17.56 7.31 3.38
N VAL A 7 17.62 6.29 4.24
CA VAL A 7 16.42 5.56 4.71
C VAL A 7 15.52 6.47 5.54
N LEU A 8 16.08 7.24 6.48
CA LEU A 8 15.31 8.15 7.34
C LEU A 8 14.67 9.29 6.53
N ALA A 9 15.35 9.81 5.51
CA ALA A 9 14.85 10.91 4.69
C ALA A 9 13.82 10.48 3.64
N TYR A 10 13.85 9.22 3.18
CA TYR A 10 12.99 8.76 2.09
C TYR A 10 11.50 8.92 2.40
N LEU A 11 11.04 8.45 3.55
CA LEU A 11 9.61 8.43 3.86
C LEU A 11 9.02 9.85 4.00
N PRO A 12 9.63 10.78 4.75
CA PRO A 12 9.17 12.17 4.80
C PRO A 12 9.15 12.85 3.42
N HIS A 13 10.21 12.69 2.62
CA HIS A 13 10.26 13.30 1.29
C HIS A 13 9.19 12.74 0.35
N TYR A 14 8.99 11.43 0.38
CA TYR A 14 7.95 10.78 -0.41
C TYR A 14 6.55 11.26 -0.02
N GLN A 15 6.26 11.37 1.28
CA GLN A 15 4.98 11.92 1.75
C GLN A 15 4.79 13.39 1.36
N LEU A 16 5.84 14.22 1.40
CA LEU A 16 5.78 15.60 0.92
C LEU A 16 5.45 15.68 -0.58
N PHE A 17 6.08 14.83 -1.39
CA PHE A 17 5.76 14.72 -2.81
C PHE A 17 4.28 14.37 -3.04
N ILE A 18 3.76 13.35 -2.35
CA ILE A 18 2.35 12.96 -2.45
C ILE A 18 1.42 14.10 -2.00
N GLN A 19 1.76 14.83 -0.94
CA GLN A 19 1.00 16.00 -0.51
C GLN A 19 0.98 17.10 -1.58
N GLY A 20 2.07 17.29 -2.33
CA GLY A 20 2.12 18.17 -3.49
C GLY A 20 1.07 17.79 -4.54
N LEU A 21 1.05 16.53 -4.95
CA LEU A 21 0.04 16.01 -5.88
C LEU A 21 -1.40 16.24 -5.38
N LYS A 22 -1.65 16.05 -4.08
CA LYS A 22 -2.97 16.32 -3.51
C LYS A 22 -3.36 17.80 -3.53
N LYS A 23 -2.40 18.71 -3.32
CA LYS A 23 -2.64 20.16 -3.46
C LYS A 23 -3.03 20.52 -4.89
N GLU A 24 -2.44 19.84 -5.87
CA GLU A 24 -2.79 19.90 -7.30
C GLU A 24 -4.09 19.15 -7.65
N LYS A 25 -4.84 18.68 -6.65
CA LYS A 25 -6.14 18.00 -6.78
C LYS A 25 -6.11 16.61 -7.41
N TYR A 26 -4.94 15.96 -7.47
CA TYR A 26 -4.86 14.55 -7.83
C TYR A 26 -5.37 13.65 -6.70
N ASN A 27 -6.07 12.57 -7.10
CA ASN A 27 -6.44 11.49 -6.19
C ASN A 27 -5.39 10.38 -6.24
N ILE A 28 -4.95 9.94 -5.08
CA ILE A 28 -3.94 8.89 -4.96
C ILE A 28 -4.64 7.56 -4.72
N VAL A 29 -4.59 6.68 -5.71
CA VAL A 29 -5.19 5.34 -5.62
C VAL A 29 -4.11 4.31 -5.38
N GLY A 30 -4.15 3.67 -4.21
CA GLY A 30 -3.30 2.54 -3.88
C GLY A 30 -3.82 1.24 -4.50
N TYR A 31 -2.90 0.34 -4.82
CA TYR A 31 -3.22 -1.00 -5.31
C TYR A 31 -2.59 -2.04 -4.39
N ALA A 32 -3.39 -2.96 -3.87
CA ALA A 32 -2.90 -4.09 -3.09
C ALA A 32 -3.50 -5.39 -3.63
N ARG A 33 -2.64 -6.37 -3.91
CA ARG A 33 -3.06 -7.70 -4.34
C ARG A 33 -2.20 -8.77 -3.71
N LYS A 34 -2.77 -9.97 -3.59
CA LYS A 34 -2.02 -11.20 -3.30
C LYS A 34 -2.17 -12.15 -4.50
N SER A 35 -1.07 -12.76 -4.92
CA SER A 35 -1.14 -13.86 -5.88
C SER A 35 -1.91 -15.05 -5.28
N ARG A 36 -2.29 -16.02 -6.11
CA ARG A 36 -2.83 -17.29 -5.60
C ARG A 36 -1.73 -17.99 -4.80
N SER A 37 -2.09 -18.58 -3.67
CA SER A 37 -1.19 -19.27 -2.74
C SER A 37 -1.99 -20.32 -1.96
N SER A 38 -1.28 -21.20 -1.24
CA SER A 38 -1.88 -22.14 -0.29
C SER A 38 -2.25 -21.50 1.06
N GLU A 39 -2.16 -20.17 1.17
CA GLU A 39 -2.55 -19.44 2.38
C GLU A 39 -4.06 -19.52 2.59
N THR A 40 -4.50 -19.64 3.85
CA THR A 40 -5.93 -19.60 4.17
C THR A 40 -6.54 -18.25 3.79
N VAL A 41 -7.86 -18.23 3.63
CA VAL A 41 -8.61 -17.00 3.32
C VAL A 41 -8.38 -15.94 4.40
N GLU A 42 -8.35 -16.34 5.67
CA GLU A 42 -8.13 -15.45 6.82
C GLU A 42 -6.71 -14.86 6.78
N SER A 43 -5.70 -15.70 6.51
CA SER A 43 -4.31 -15.25 6.38
C SER A 43 -4.16 -14.25 5.23
N ARG A 44 -4.81 -14.53 4.09
CA ARG A 44 -4.84 -13.65 2.93
C ARG A 44 -5.50 -12.31 3.23
N ILE A 45 -6.64 -12.31 3.92
CA ILE A 45 -7.34 -11.08 4.34
C ILE A 45 -6.45 -10.26 5.27
N ARG A 46 -5.85 -10.88 6.29
CA ARG A 46 -4.97 -10.20 7.25
C ARG A 46 -3.78 -9.54 6.56
N LEU A 47 -3.17 -10.22 5.60
CA LEU A 47 -2.05 -9.66 4.81
C LEU A 47 -2.49 -8.50 3.92
N LEU A 48 -3.63 -8.63 3.24
CA LEU A 48 -4.17 -7.54 2.42
C LEU A 48 -4.53 -6.30 3.26
N GLN A 49 -5.09 -6.50 4.46
CA GLN A 49 -5.33 -5.43 5.43
C GLN A 49 -4.02 -4.76 5.87
N GLN A 50 -2.97 -5.54 6.12
CA GLN A 50 -1.66 -5.00 6.47
C GLN A 50 -1.05 -4.19 5.31
N MET A 51 -1.14 -4.68 4.07
CA MET A 51 -0.73 -3.93 2.87
C MET A 51 -1.52 -2.63 2.74
N ALA A 52 -2.84 -2.68 2.92
CA ALA A 52 -3.70 -1.50 2.86
C ALA A 52 -3.33 -0.47 3.94
N LYS A 53 -3.05 -0.93 5.17
CA LYS A 53 -2.55 -0.07 6.25
C LYS A 53 -1.24 0.62 5.86
N ARG A 54 -0.28 -0.11 5.29
CA ARG A 54 0.99 0.47 4.83
C ARG A 54 0.82 1.48 3.70
N LEU A 55 -0.10 1.24 2.76
CA LEU A 55 -0.43 2.20 1.71
C LEU A 55 -0.99 3.51 2.29
N LYS A 56 -1.86 3.43 3.31
CA LYS A 56 -2.36 4.62 4.02
C LYS A 56 -1.24 5.36 4.74
N GLU A 57 -0.44 4.65 5.53
CA GLU A 57 0.61 5.26 6.36
C GLU A 57 1.72 5.88 5.51
N ARG A 58 2.19 5.19 4.47
CA ARG A 58 3.38 5.58 3.73
C ARG A 58 3.08 6.39 2.48
N SER A 59 2.02 6.03 1.76
CA SER A 59 1.69 6.62 0.46
C SER A 59 0.47 7.55 0.52
N LEU A 60 -0.10 7.79 1.71
CA LEU A 60 -1.22 8.72 1.93
C LEU A 60 -2.38 8.51 0.95
N VAL A 61 -2.65 7.26 0.57
CA VAL A 61 -3.66 6.94 -0.46
C VAL A 61 -5.07 7.37 -0.02
N ASP A 62 -5.86 7.88 -0.97
CA ASP A 62 -7.27 8.25 -0.76
C ASP A 62 -8.19 7.04 -0.89
N LYS A 63 -7.86 6.15 -1.83
CA LYS A 63 -8.60 4.92 -2.11
C LYS A 63 -7.64 3.76 -2.29
N ILE A 64 -8.11 2.55 -2.01
CA ILE A 64 -7.33 1.33 -2.23
C ILE A 64 -8.17 0.37 -3.06
N PHE A 65 -7.62 -0.04 -4.20
CA PHE A 65 -8.18 -1.11 -5.00
C PHE A 65 -7.54 -2.44 -4.62
N ILE A 66 -8.39 -3.43 -4.32
CA ILE A 66 -8.00 -4.80 -4.04
C ILE A 66 -8.76 -5.71 -5.00
N PRO A 67 -8.09 -6.42 -5.92
CA PRO A 67 -8.78 -7.34 -6.79
C PRO A 67 -9.26 -8.55 -5.97
N LEU A 68 -10.51 -8.95 -6.19
CA LEU A 68 -10.97 -10.27 -5.80
C LEU A 68 -10.13 -11.31 -6.56
N ALA A 69 -9.35 -12.11 -5.84
CA ALA A 69 -8.92 -13.37 -6.42
C ALA A 69 -10.10 -14.34 -6.33
N PRO A 70 -10.40 -15.11 -7.38
CA PRO A 70 -11.39 -16.17 -7.30
C PRO A 70 -10.97 -17.12 -6.18
N MET A 71 -11.87 -17.44 -5.26
CA MET A 71 -11.65 -18.57 -4.35
C MET A 71 -11.51 -19.83 -5.22
N PRO A 72 -10.56 -20.74 -4.92
CA PRO A 72 -10.62 -22.07 -5.50
C PRO A 72 -11.98 -22.66 -5.12
N MET A 73 -12.79 -23.01 -6.12
CA MET A 73 -14.01 -23.79 -5.88
C MET A 73 -13.55 -25.22 -5.60
N ASN A 74 -13.90 -25.72 -4.41
CA ASN A 74 -13.75 -27.13 -4.06
C ASN A 74 -14.74 -27.99 -4.84
#